data_AF-A0A094P5J3-F1
#
_entry.id   AF-A0A094P5J3-F1
#
_cell.length_a   1.000
_cell.length_b   1.000
_cell.length_c   1.000
_cell.angle_alpha   90.00
_cell.angle_beta   90.00
_cell.angle_gamma   90.00
#
_symmetry.space_group_name_H-M   'P 1'
#
loop_
_entity.id
_entity.type
_entity.pdbx_description
1 polymer ?
#
loop_
_entity_poly.entity_id
_entity_poly.type
_entity_poly.pdbx_seq_one_letter_code
_entity_poly.pdbx_strand_id
1 'polypeptide(L)'
;MARVLRTPLSAEESFSDDPLRMLRAARFISQLEVAPDPSITAAVTAMADRLTIVSAERVRIEFDRLMTTKRPTFGLWFLVDTGLVDHFLPEMKLMRLEQDPIHRHKDVLTHTLAVVENVQLDPTREFDFRITRLAALYHDIGKPRTRGFKEGKGVTFHHHEVVGARMTRERMKAMKYPNADIEAVSELVAISGRFHTYQMGWTDSAVRRY
;
A
#
# COMPACT_ATOMS: atom_id res chain seq x y z
N MET A 1 -3.97 -21.23 -22.72
CA MET A 1 -3.20 -21.70 -21.54
C MET A 1 -3.18 -20.57 -20.52
N ALA A 2 -3.60 -20.82 -19.27
CA ALA A 2 -3.48 -19.83 -18.22
C ALA A 2 -2.00 -19.60 -17.89
N ARG A 3 -1.56 -18.34 -17.82
CA ARG A 3 -0.18 -18.00 -17.41
C ARG A 3 -0.11 -18.07 -15.89
N VAL A 4 0.75 -18.93 -15.36
CA VAL A 4 0.90 -19.18 -13.91
C VAL A 4 2.36 -18.92 -13.51
N LEU A 5 2.59 -18.24 -12.39
CA LEU A 5 3.91 -18.03 -11.81
C LEU A 5 4.36 -19.27 -11.05
N ARG A 6 5.55 -19.77 -11.38
CA ARG A 6 6.23 -20.89 -10.70
C ARG A 6 7.69 -20.58 -10.42
N THR A 7 8.26 -21.24 -9.43
CA THR A 7 9.70 -21.25 -9.17
C THR A 7 10.39 -22.34 -10.00
N PRO A 8 11.70 -22.21 -10.30
CA PRO A 8 12.46 -23.26 -10.98
C PRO A 8 12.66 -24.54 -10.14
N LEU A 9 12.75 -24.38 -8.82
CA LEU A 9 12.77 -25.46 -7.81
C LEU A 9 11.44 -25.46 -7.04
N SER A 10 11.33 -26.23 -5.95
CA SER A 10 10.21 -26.03 -5.02
C SER A 10 10.20 -24.60 -4.49
N ALA A 11 9.01 -24.13 -4.10
CA ALA A 11 8.85 -22.78 -3.58
C ALA A 11 9.62 -22.63 -2.25
N GLU A 12 9.59 -23.67 -1.43
CA GLU A 12 10.24 -23.76 -0.12
C GLU A 12 11.77 -23.70 -0.24
N GLU A 13 12.37 -24.44 -1.17
CA GLU A 13 13.80 -24.36 -1.47
C GLU A 13 14.15 -22.95 -1.97
N SER A 14 13.37 -22.46 -2.94
CA SER A 14 13.60 -21.15 -3.54
C SER A 14 13.56 -20.02 -2.52
N PHE A 15 12.64 -20.05 -1.56
CA PHE A 15 12.50 -19.02 -0.51
C PHE A 15 13.46 -19.24 0.66
N SER A 16 13.90 -20.48 0.91
CA SER A 16 14.93 -20.76 1.90
C SER A 16 16.27 -20.15 1.51
N ASP A 17 16.62 -20.20 0.22
CA ASP A 17 17.85 -19.59 -0.33
C ASP A 17 17.88 -18.06 -0.17
N ASP A 18 16.75 -17.39 -0.46
CA ASP A 18 16.63 -15.93 -0.36
C ASP A 18 15.17 -15.56 -0.06
N PRO A 19 14.82 -15.25 1.20
CA PRO A 19 13.44 -14.93 1.59
C PRO A 19 12.86 -13.71 0.86
N LEU A 20 13.70 -12.81 0.32
CA LEU A 20 13.25 -11.68 -0.51
C LEU A 20 12.49 -12.16 -1.76
N ARG A 21 12.72 -13.40 -2.22
CA ARG A 21 12.02 -13.99 -3.37
C ARG A 21 10.51 -14.10 -3.15
N MET A 22 10.02 -14.14 -1.91
CA MET A 22 8.58 -14.07 -1.62
C MET A 22 7.98 -12.71 -2.03
N LEU A 23 8.66 -11.61 -1.71
CA LEU A 23 8.26 -10.27 -2.13
C LEU A 23 8.46 -10.07 -3.65
N ARG A 24 9.50 -10.69 -4.24
CA ARG A 24 9.67 -10.74 -5.70
C ARG A 24 8.52 -11.47 -6.39
N ALA A 25 7.96 -12.51 -5.78
CA ALA A 25 6.79 -13.20 -6.33
C ALA A 25 5.60 -12.24 -6.45
N ALA A 26 5.33 -11.44 -5.41
CA ALA A 26 4.30 -10.39 -5.46
C ALA A 26 4.53 -9.38 -6.60
N ARG A 27 5.78 -8.95 -6.81
CA ARG A 27 6.13 -8.09 -7.95
C ARG A 27 5.88 -8.79 -9.28
N PHE A 28 6.28 -10.05 -9.44
CA PHE A 28 6.10 -10.76 -10.71
C PHE A 28 4.64 -11.06 -11.02
N ILE A 29 3.81 -11.36 -10.03
CA ILE A 29 2.34 -11.45 -10.16
C ILE A 29 1.80 -10.14 -10.76
N SER A 30 2.23 -8.99 -10.23
CA SER A 30 1.79 -7.68 -10.70
C SER A 30 2.35 -7.28 -12.06
N GLN A 31 3.63 -7.56 -12.30
CA GLN A 31 4.35 -7.16 -13.50
C GLN A 31 3.94 -7.99 -14.73
N LEU A 32 3.74 -9.29 -14.53
CA LEU A 32 3.38 -10.22 -15.61
C LEU A 32 1.87 -10.42 -15.75
N GLU A 33 1.08 -9.90 -14.80
CA GLU A 33 -0.37 -10.06 -14.73
C GLU A 33 -0.78 -11.56 -14.74
N VAL A 34 -0.13 -12.35 -13.89
CA VAL A 34 -0.29 -13.82 -13.80
C VAL A 34 -0.71 -14.25 -12.41
N ALA A 35 -1.44 -15.36 -12.32
CA ALA A 35 -1.78 -15.97 -11.04
C ALA A 35 -0.58 -16.75 -10.46
N PRO A 36 -0.37 -16.77 -9.14
CA PRO A 36 0.59 -17.69 -8.52
C PRO A 36 0.11 -19.14 -8.60
N ASP A 37 1.04 -20.07 -8.76
CA ASP A 37 0.77 -21.49 -8.49
C ASP A 37 0.40 -21.66 -7.00
N PRO A 38 -0.57 -22.53 -6.64
CA PRO A 38 -0.98 -22.71 -5.24
C PRO A 38 0.18 -23.04 -4.29
N SER A 39 1.22 -23.74 -4.77
CA SER A 39 2.43 -24.03 -4.00
C SER A 39 3.17 -22.76 -3.57
N ILE A 40 3.18 -21.71 -4.40
CA ILE A 40 3.79 -20.42 -4.08
C ILE A 40 3.03 -19.75 -2.94
N THR A 41 1.70 -19.69 -3.01
CA THR A 41 0.88 -19.07 -1.96
C THR A 41 1.04 -19.80 -0.62
N ALA A 42 1.03 -21.13 -0.65
CA ALA A 42 1.24 -21.96 0.55
C ALA A 42 2.61 -21.71 1.17
N ALA A 43 3.68 -21.77 0.36
CA ALA A 43 5.05 -21.57 0.84
C ALA A 43 5.28 -20.15 1.37
N VAL A 44 4.77 -19.10 0.69
CA VAL A 44 4.88 -17.72 1.19
C VAL A 44 4.17 -17.57 2.54
N THR A 45 2.98 -18.15 2.70
CA THR A 45 2.22 -18.09 3.97
C THR A 45 2.97 -18.81 5.09
N ALA A 46 3.51 -19.99 4.81
CA ALA A 46 4.21 -20.82 5.80
C ALA A 46 5.58 -20.26 6.20
N MET A 47 6.22 -19.47 5.33
CA MET A 47 7.59 -18.98 5.51
C MET A 47 7.67 -17.46 5.64
N ALA A 48 6.54 -16.75 5.82
CA ALA A 48 6.49 -15.29 5.83
C ALA A 48 7.44 -14.67 6.87
N ASP A 49 7.58 -15.32 8.02
CA ASP A 49 8.49 -14.95 9.11
C ASP A 49 9.96 -14.86 8.66
N ARG A 50 10.36 -15.68 7.69
CA ARG A 50 11.72 -15.64 7.13
C ARG A 50 12.05 -14.29 6.51
N LEU A 51 11.07 -13.44 6.16
CA LEU A 51 11.36 -12.10 5.65
C LEU A 51 12.07 -11.22 6.70
N THR A 52 11.94 -11.51 8.00
CA THR A 52 12.56 -10.69 9.07
C THR A 52 14.08 -10.73 9.08
N ILE A 53 14.71 -11.72 8.44
CA ILE A 53 16.17 -11.80 8.29
C ILE A 53 16.69 -10.97 7.11
N VAL A 54 15.78 -10.45 6.27
CA VAL A 54 16.13 -9.60 5.12
C VAL A 54 16.18 -8.15 5.58
N SER A 55 17.22 -7.42 5.16
CA SER A 55 17.36 -6.01 5.56
C SER A 55 16.21 -5.15 5.05
N ALA A 56 15.85 -4.13 5.84
CA ALA A 56 14.80 -3.19 5.51
C ALA A 56 15.03 -2.49 4.15
N GLU A 57 16.28 -2.19 3.80
CA GLU A 57 16.64 -1.58 2.51
C GLU A 57 16.33 -2.50 1.33
N ARG A 58 16.61 -3.81 1.47
CA ARG A 58 16.30 -4.79 0.42
C ARG A 58 14.80 -4.96 0.24
N VAL A 59 14.06 -5.01 1.35
CA VAL A 59 12.58 -5.03 1.35
C VAL A 59 12.03 -3.77 0.70
N ARG A 60 12.52 -2.59 1.08
CA ARG A 60 12.14 -1.29 0.50
C ARG A 60 12.35 -1.26 -1.01
N ILE A 61 13.53 -1.63 -1.50
CA ILE A 61 13.84 -1.60 -2.93
C ILE A 61 12.90 -2.52 -3.71
N GLU A 62 12.62 -3.72 -3.20
CA GLU A 62 11.71 -4.64 -3.89
C GLU A 62 10.25 -4.18 -3.82
N PHE A 63 9.83 -3.58 -2.70
CA PHE A 63 8.51 -2.98 -2.54
C PHE A 63 8.31 -1.77 -3.48
N ASP A 64 9.30 -0.89 -3.60
CA ASP A 64 9.28 0.24 -4.54
C ASP A 64 9.11 -0.23 -5.99
N ARG A 65 9.75 -1.35 -6.35
CA ARG A 65 9.58 -1.98 -7.67
C ARG A 65 8.19 -2.58 -7.87
N LEU A 66 7.62 -3.22 -6.85
CA LEU A 66 6.22 -3.67 -6.89
C LEU A 66 5.27 -2.47 -7.11
N MET A 67 5.45 -1.41 -6.32
CA MET A 67 4.62 -0.21 -6.36
C MET A 67 4.69 0.50 -7.72
N THR A 68 5.71 0.28 -8.53
CA THR A 68 5.85 0.90 -9.86
C THR A 68 5.48 -0.02 -11.03
N THR A 69 4.99 -1.24 -10.76
CA THR A 69 4.49 -2.15 -11.82
C THR A 69 3.20 -1.64 -12.47
N LYS A 70 2.82 -2.16 -13.64
CA LYS A 70 1.58 -1.71 -14.31
C LYS A 70 0.32 -1.96 -13.48
N ARG A 71 0.22 -3.12 -12.80
CA ARG A 71 -0.94 -3.57 -12.02
C ARG A 71 -0.54 -3.92 -10.58
N PRO A 72 -0.13 -2.95 -9.74
CA PRO A 72 0.42 -3.22 -8.41
C PRO A 72 -0.57 -3.92 -7.47
N THR A 73 -1.87 -3.74 -7.71
CA THR A 73 -2.95 -4.27 -6.86
C THR A 73 -2.91 -5.80 -6.75
N PHE A 74 -2.51 -6.53 -7.79
CA PHE A 74 -2.43 -8.00 -7.71
C PHE A 74 -1.39 -8.49 -6.70
N GLY A 75 -0.21 -7.87 -6.71
CA GLY A 75 0.84 -8.17 -5.74
C GLY A 75 0.50 -7.67 -4.35
N LEU A 76 -0.13 -6.50 -4.24
CA LEU A 76 -0.55 -5.94 -2.95
C LEU A 76 -1.59 -6.83 -2.25
N TRP A 77 -2.58 -7.35 -2.98
CA TRP A 77 -3.51 -8.34 -2.43
C TRP A 77 -2.80 -9.63 -2.03
N PHE A 78 -1.91 -10.15 -2.88
CA PHE A 78 -1.11 -11.33 -2.56
C PHE A 78 -0.32 -11.16 -1.25
N LEU A 79 0.27 -9.99 -1.01
CA LEU A 79 1.00 -9.70 0.22
C LEU A 79 0.09 -9.65 1.46
N VAL A 80 -1.13 -9.13 1.33
CA VAL A 80 -2.11 -9.09 2.42
C VAL A 80 -2.63 -10.49 2.72
N ASP A 81 -3.03 -11.24 1.69
CA ASP A 81 -3.69 -12.54 1.83
C ASP A 81 -2.72 -13.63 2.33
N THR A 82 -1.43 -13.54 1.97
CA THR A 82 -0.39 -14.43 2.50
C THR A 82 0.14 -14.01 3.88
N GLY A 83 -0.23 -12.83 4.36
CA GLY A 83 0.31 -12.26 5.60
C GLY A 83 1.75 -11.75 5.51
N LEU A 84 2.42 -11.85 4.36
CA LEU A 84 3.80 -11.38 4.18
C LEU A 84 3.96 -9.88 4.51
N VAL A 85 2.90 -9.10 4.26
CA VAL A 85 2.88 -7.65 4.56
C VAL A 85 3.10 -7.33 6.04
N ASP A 86 2.75 -8.26 6.95
CA ASP A 86 2.82 -8.05 8.40
C ASP A 86 4.26 -7.84 8.89
N HIS A 87 5.24 -8.34 8.14
CA HIS A 87 6.65 -8.26 8.49
C HIS A 87 7.33 -6.94 8.12
N PHE A 88 6.71 -6.09 7.28
CA PHE A 88 7.33 -4.83 6.85
C PHE A 88 6.38 -3.63 6.78
N LEU A 89 5.08 -3.85 6.54
CA LEU A 89 4.03 -2.83 6.47
C LEU A 89 2.73 -3.33 7.15
N PRO A 90 2.76 -3.72 8.44
CA PRO A 90 1.59 -4.26 9.13
C PRO A 90 0.37 -3.31 9.16
N GLU A 91 0.58 -2.00 9.11
CA GLU A 91 -0.50 -1.02 9.09
C GLU A 91 -1.42 -1.17 7.87
N MET A 92 -0.92 -1.74 6.77
CA MET A 92 -1.74 -1.96 5.57
C MET A 92 -2.84 -2.99 5.81
N LYS A 93 -2.55 -4.07 6.53
CA LYS A 93 -3.56 -5.08 6.88
C LYS A 93 -4.66 -4.53 7.78
N LEU A 94 -4.33 -3.58 8.67
CA LEU A 94 -5.30 -2.93 9.55
C LEU A 94 -6.33 -2.09 8.79
N MET A 95 -6.05 -1.70 7.54
CA MET A 95 -7.03 -1.05 6.68
C MET A 95 -8.12 -1.99 6.17
N ARG A 96 -7.94 -3.32 6.30
CA ARG A 96 -8.98 -4.31 5.97
C ARG A 96 -10.00 -4.34 7.10
N LEU A 97 -10.93 -3.39 7.08
CA LEU A 97 -11.97 -3.24 8.09
C LEU A 97 -13.19 -4.06 7.68
N GLU A 98 -13.77 -4.78 8.64
CA GLU A 98 -15.07 -5.44 8.40
C GLU A 98 -16.10 -4.41 7.95
N GLN A 99 -16.88 -4.76 6.91
CA GLN A 99 -17.95 -3.91 6.43
C GLN A 99 -18.96 -3.69 7.56
N ASP A 100 -19.22 -2.43 7.88
CA ASP A 100 -20.28 -2.06 8.83
C ASP A 100 -21.64 -2.56 8.28
N PRO A 101 -22.50 -3.19 9.09
CA PRO A 101 -23.84 -3.65 8.68
C PRO A 101 -24.70 -2.56 7.99
N ILE A 102 -24.38 -1.27 8.18
CA ILE A 102 -25.10 -0.14 7.58
C ILE A 102 -24.64 0.17 6.13
N HIS A 103 -23.68 -0.57 5.54
CA HIS A 103 -23.27 -0.49 4.12
C HIS A 103 -22.83 0.90 3.60
N ARG A 104 -22.54 1.87 4.48
CA ARG A 104 -22.17 3.23 4.05
C ARG A 104 -20.69 3.45 3.78
N HIS A 105 -19.81 2.54 4.20
CA HIS A 105 -18.37 2.66 4.03
C HIS A 105 -17.81 1.49 3.22
N LYS A 106 -17.09 1.80 2.12
CA LYS A 106 -16.25 0.81 1.43
C LYS A 106 -15.11 0.39 2.36
N ASP A 107 -14.73 -0.88 2.34
CA ASP A 107 -13.52 -1.38 3.00
C ASP A 107 -12.32 -0.47 2.66
N VAL A 108 -11.62 0.02 3.69
CA VAL A 108 -10.58 1.05 3.52
C VAL A 108 -9.43 0.50 2.68
N LEU A 109 -9.02 -0.75 2.89
CA LEU A 109 -7.97 -1.38 2.09
C LEU A 109 -8.36 -1.47 0.61
N THR A 110 -9.56 -2.01 0.32
CA THR A 110 -10.06 -2.12 -1.06
C THR A 110 -10.12 -0.75 -1.75
N HIS A 111 -10.58 0.28 -1.03
CA HIS A 111 -10.57 1.65 -1.53
C HIS A 111 -9.14 2.13 -1.84
N THR A 112 -8.23 2.00 -0.88
CA THR A 112 -6.82 2.40 -1.03
C THR A 112 -6.16 1.72 -2.22
N LEU A 113 -6.37 0.41 -2.40
CA LEU A 113 -5.79 -0.32 -3.52
C LEU A 113 -6.37 0.14 -4.87
N ALA A 114 -7.67 0.46 -4.94
CA ALA A 114 -8.26 1.06 -6.13
C ALA A 114 -7.67 2.46 -6.43
N VAL A 115 -7.36 3.27 -5.41
CA VAL A 115 -6.68 4.56 -5.60
C VAL A 115 -5.26 4.35 -6.13
N VAL A 116 -4.48 3.42 -5.54
CA VAL A 116 -3.14 3.06 -6.03
C VAL A 116 -3.17 2.62 -7.49
N GLU A 117 -4.16 1.80 -7.87
CA GLU A 117 -4.35 1.36 -9.26
C GLU A 117 -4.66 2.53 -10.20
N ASN A 118 -5.44 3.51 -9.75
CA ASN A 118 -5.79 4.69 -10.56
C ASN A 118 -4.66 5.71 -10.70
N VAL A 119 -3.63 5.65 -9.84
CA VAL A 119 -2.42 6.45 -10.02
C VAL A 119 -1.58 5.84 -11.15
N GLN A 120 -1.71 6.45 -12.33
CA GLN A 120 -1.05 6.06 -13.56
C GLN A 120 0.13 6.98 -13.88
N LEU A 121 1.17 6.42 -14.50
CA LEU A 121 2.33 7.19 -14.93
C LEU A 121 1.93 8.08 -16.11
N ASP A 122 2.22 9.38 -15.99
CA ASP A 122 2.10 10.33 -17.08
C ASP A 122 3.49 10.57 -17.68
N PRO A 123 3.79 10.05 -18.88
CA PRO A 123 5.12 10.17 -19.49
C PRO A 123 5.45 11.60 -19.93
N THR A 124 4.47 12.52 -19.91
CA THR A 124 4.69 13.92 -20.27
C THR A 124 5.16 14.77 -19.10
N ARG A 125 5.13 14.22 -17.88
CA ARG A 125 5.50 14.93 -16.65
C ARG A 125 6.73 14.29 -16.03
N GLU A 126 7.71 15.12 -15.70
CA GLU A 126 8.89 14.70 -14.94
C GLU A 126 8.58 14.76 -13.44
N PHE A 127 8.39 13.61 -12.82
CA PHE A 127 8.24 13.48 -11.37
C PHE A 127 8.60 12.06 -10.94
N ASP A 128 8.94 11.88 -9.67
CA ASP A 128 9.09 10.53 -9.12
C ASP A 128 7.71 9.88 -8.92
N PHE A 129 7.30 9.07 -9.90
CA PHE A 129 6.05 8.33 -9.89
C PHE A 129 5.86 7.41 -8.68
N ARG A 130 6.96 6.94 -8.09
CA ARG A 130 6.91 6.12 -6.88
C ARG A 130 6.36 6.92 -5.70
N ILE A 131 6.73 8.19 -5.56
CA ILE A 131 6.28 9.05 -4.46
C ILE A 131 4.75 9.20 -4.49
N THR A 132 4.16 9.41 -5.66
CA THR A 132 2.69 9.56 -5.78
C THR A 132 1.96 8.24 -5.49
N ARG A 133 2.50 7.10 -5.93
CA ARG A 133 1.90 5.79 -5.62
C ARG A 133 2.07 5.38 -4.16
N LEU A 134 3.19 5.71 -3.52
CA LEU A 134 3.35 5.53 -2.09
C LEU A 134 2.36 6.43 -1.33
N ALA A 135 2.22 7.70 -1.70
CA ALA A 135 1.25 8.60 -1.08
C ALA A 135 -0.19 8.06 -1.21
N ALA A 136 -0.56 7.54 -2.38
CA ALA A 136 -1.85 6.89 -2.59
C ALA A 136 -2.06 5.66 -1.68
N LEU A 137 -1.03 4.84 -1.48
CA LEU A 137 -1.11 3.70 -0.56
C LEU A 137 -1.30 4.14 0.90
N TYR A 138 -0.64 5.24 1.29
CA TYR A 138 -0.64 5.71 2.67
C TYR A 138 -1.79 6.69 3.00
N HIS A 139 -2.51 7.25 2.02
CA HIS A 139 -3.41 8.39 2.22
C HIS A 139 -4.44 8.18 3.35
N ASP A 140 -4.94 6.96 3.47
CA ASP A 140 -5.98 6.57 4.43
C ASP A 140 -5.45 5.70 5.58
N ILE A 141 -4.13 5.54 5.72
CA ILE A 141 -3.53 4.60 6.69
C ILE A 141 -3.87 4.93 8.15
N GLY A 142 -4.26 6.18 8.43
CA GLY A 142 -4.70 6.65 9.75
C GLY A 142 -6.15 6.30 10.10
N LYS A 143 -6.98 5.89 9.13
CA LYS A 143 -8.42 5.61 9.37
C LYS A 143 -8.65 4.55 10.44
N PRO A 144 -7.96 3.39 10.46
CA PRO A 144 -8.17 2.39 11.51
C PRO A 144 -7.94 2.94 12.92
N ARG A 145 -6.94 3.81 13.12
CA ARG A 145 -6.61 4.39 14.43
C ARG A 145 -7.52 5.55 14.85
N THR A 146 -8.29 6.10 13.92
CA THR A 146 -9.17 7.27 14.15
C THR A 146 -10.64 6.93 13.99
N ARG A 147 -10.96 5.64 13.85
CA ARG A 147 -12.33 5.15 13.76
C ARG A 147 -13.09 5.51 15.05
N GLY A 148 -14.10 6.35 14.90
CA GLY A 148 -15.06 6.69 15.94
C GLY A 148 -16.48 6.38 15.51
N PHE A 149 -17.41 6.45 16.46
CA PHE A 149 -18.84 6.36 16.20
C PHE A 149 -19.52 7.64 16.68
N LYS A 150 -20.41 8.19 15.86
CA LYS A 150 -21.25 9.33 16.24
C LYS A 150 -22.71 9.00 15.99
N GLU A 151 -23.52 9.12 17.04
CA GLU A 151 -24.96 8.87 16.99
C GLU A 151 -25.61 9.65 15.84
N GLY A 152 -26.45 8.96 15.06
CA GLY A 152 -27.11 9.48 13.86
C GLY A 152 -26.21 9.71 12.63
N LYS A 153 -24.87 9.70 12.75
CA LYS A 153 -23.92 9.89 11.64
C LYS A 153 -23.16 8.62 11.23
N GLY A 154 -23.10 7.61 12.11
CA GLY A 154 -22.36 6.36 11.86
C GLY A 154 -20.87 6.48 12.15
N VAL A 155 -20.05 5.75 11.40
CA VAL A 155 -18.60 5.71 11.56
C VAL A 155 -17.97 7.03 11.08
N THR A 156 -16.97 7.53 11.82
CA THR A 156 -16.20 8.73 11.47
C THR A 156 -14.69 8.46 11.57
N PHE A 157 -13.90 9.28 10.86
CA PHE A 157 -12.44 9.20 10.82
C PHE A 157 -11.82 10.60 10.96
N HIS A 158 -12.17 11.32 12.02
CA HIS A 158 -11.70 12.69 12.22
C HIS A 158 -10.17 12.74 12.35
N HIS A 159 -9.53 13.69 11.66
CA HIS A 159 -8.08 13.91 11.67
C HIS A 159 -7.21 12.71 11.22
N HIS A 160 -7.78 11.76 10.48
CA HIS A 160 -7.04 10.59 9.97
C HIS A 160 -5.85 10.98 9.07
N GLU A 161 -5.91 12.09 8.34
CA GLU A 161 -4.80 12.58 7.52
C GLU A 161 -3.57 12.95 8.36
N VAL A 162 -3.77 13.61 9.51
CA VAL A 162 -2.69 14.00 10.43
C VAL A 162 -2.09 12.76 11.12
N VAL A 163 -2.95 11.85 11.58
CA VAL A 163 -2.52 10.59 12.17
C VAL A 163 -1.80 9.71 11.13
N GLY A 164 -2.35 9.66 9.91
CA GLY A 164 -1.81 8.95 8.76
C GLY A 164 -0.42 9.45 8.40
N ALA A 165 -0.23 10.76 8.24
CA ALA A 165 1.08 11.35 7.94
C ALA A 165 2.14 11.01 9.00
N ARG A 166 1.77 11.00 10.28
CA ARG A 166 2.67 10.56 11.36
C ARG A 166 3.03 9.09 11.23
N MET A 167 2.04 8.22 11.00
CA MET A 167 2.25 6.78 10.81
C MET A 167 3.13 6.50 9.58
N THR A 168 2.89 7.21 8.48
CA THR A 168 3.71 7.15 7.25
C THR A 168 5.16 7.51 7.54
N ARG A 169 5.41 8.61 8.25
CA ARG A 169 6.77 9.01 8.64
C ARG A 169 7.46 7.94 9.49
N GLU A 170 6.77 7.39 10.49
CA GLU A 170 7.30 6.33 11.35
C GLU A 170 7.64 5.06 10.55
N ARG A 171 6.71 4.61 9.69
CA ARG A 171 6.86 3.40 8.87
C ARG A 171 7.97 3.53 7.83
N MET A 172 8.01 4.64 7.08
CA MET A 172 9.03 4.85 6.07
C MET A 172 10.43 5.00 6.69
N LYS A 173 10.55 5.58 7.90
CA LYS A 173 11.80 5.56 8.67
C LYS A 173 12.23 4.13 9.03
N ALA A 174 11.29 3.29 9.49
CA ALA A 174 11.57 1.88 9.79
C ALA A 174 12.02 1.10 8.54
N MET A 175 11.44 1.40 7.38
CA MET A 175 11.83 0.84 6.07
C MET A 175 13.08 1.48 5.46
N LYS A 176 13.76 2.39 6.18
CA LYS A 176 15.02 3.03 5.73
C LYS A 176 14.88 3.79 4.42
N TYR A 177 13.75 4.48 4.22
CA TYR A 177 13.62 5.44 3.12
C TYR A 177 14.52 6.66 3.34
N PRO A 178 15.00 7.30 2.26
CA PRO A 178 15.63 8.63 2.34
C PRO A 178 14.71 9.66 3.00
N ASN A 179 15.30 10.64 3.71
CA ASN A 179 14.52 11.70 4.36
C ASN A 179 13.66 12.50 3.38
N ALA A 180 14.17 12.77 2.17
CA ALA A 180 13.40 13.48 1.15
C ALA A 180 12.11 12.75 0.77
N ASP A 181 12.17 11.43 0.58
CA ASP A 181 10.99 10.60 0.28
C ASP A 181 10.01 10.59 1.46
N ILE A 182 10.52 10.46 2.69
CA ILE A 182 9.70 10.45 3.90
C ILE A 182 8.90 11.74 4.02
N GLU A 183 9.55 12.89 3.84
CA GLU A 183 8.88 14.19 3.94
C GLU A 183 7.88 14.37 2.79
N ALA A 184 8.26 14.07 1.55
CA ALA A 184 7.37 14.19 0.40
C ALA A 184 6.10 13.32 0.53
N VAL A 185 6.24 12.04 0.87
CA VAL A 185 5.08 11.14 1.01
C VAL A 185 4.24 11.51 2.22
N SER A 186 4.85 11.84 3.36
CA SER A 186 4.10 12.21 4.57
C SER A 186 3.33 13.53 4.39
N GLU A 187 3.90 14.49 3.68
CA GLU A 187 3.22 15.73 3.31
C GLU A 187 2.02 15.45 2.40
N LEU A 188 2.19 14.68 1.33
CA LEU A 188 1.10 14.31 0.41
C LEU A 188 -0.04 13.58 1.14
N VAL A 189 0.28 12.71 2.11
CA VAL A 189 -0.72 12.06 2.96
C VAL A 189 -1.46 13.08 3.83
N ALA A 190 -0.73 14.01 4.45
CA ALA A 190 -1.29 15.04 5.33
C ALA A 190 -2.24 16.02 4.61
N ILE A 191 -2.10 16.17 3.30
CA ILE A 191 -2.92 17.06 2.48
C ILE A 191 -3.88 16.33 1.54
N SER A 192 -3.96 15.00 1.63
CA SER A 192 -4.66 14.14 0.66
C SER A 192 -6.14 14.47 0.50
N GLY A 193 -6.81 14.94 1.55
CA GLY A 193 -8.20 15.38 1.48
C GLY A 193 -8.39 16.85 1.14
N ARG A 194 -7.34 17.69 1.07
CA ARG A 194 -7.54 19.15 0.91
C ARG A 194 -8.34 19.53 -0.34
N PHE A 195 -8.19 18.79 -1.44
CA PHE A 195 -8.85 19.11 -2.72
C PHE A 195 -10.30 18.62 -2.83
N HIS A 196 -10.83 17.88 -1.84
CA HIS A 196 -12.16 17.26 -1.90
C HIS A 196 -13.33 18.26 -2.07
N THR A 197 -13.14 19.52 -1.67
CA THR A 197 -14.16 20.57 -1.77
C THR A 197 -13.95 21.48 -2.99
N TYR A 198 -12.92 21.26 -3.81
CA TYR A 198 -12.64 22.13 -4.96
C TYR A 198 -13.83 22.20 -5.93
N GLN A 199 -14.47 21.06 -6.18
CA GLN A 199 -15.67 20.97 -7.01
C GLN A 199 -16.90 21.69 -6.43
N MET A 200 -16.87 22.08 -5.15
CA MET A 200 -17.94 22.86 -4.52
C MET A 200 -17.86 24.36 -4.83
N GLY A 201 -16.84 24.79 -5.59
CA GLY A 201 -16.61 26.17 -5.99
C GLY A 201 -15.74 26.92 -5.00
N TRP A 202 -14.49 27.18 -5.38
CA TRP A 202 -13.55 27.95 -4.57
C TRP A 202 -13.49 29.41 -5.01
N THR A 203 -13.43 30.33 -4.05
CA THR A 203 -13.14 31.73 -4.32
C THR A 203 -11.65 31.94 -4.57
N ASP A 204 -11.28 33.03 -5.24
CA ASP A 204 -9.87 33.43 -5.43
C ASP A 204 -9.08 33.45 -4.11
N SER A 205 -9.72 33.88 -3.02
CA SER A 205 -9.09 33.89 -1.70
C SER A 205 -8.88 32.48 -1.14
N ALA A 206 -9.76 31.52 -1.44
CA ALA A 206 -9.56 30.12 -1.07
C ALA A 206 -8.43 29.49 -1.89
N VAL A 207 -8.35 29.77 -3.20
CA VAL A 207 -7.27 29.32 -4.08
C VAL A 207 -5.91 29.86 -3.63
N ARG A 208 -5.82 31.16 -3.27
CA ARG A 208 -4.54 31.76 -2.82
C ARG A 208 -4.03 31.26 -1.46
N ARG A 209 -4.91 30.77 -0.58
CA ARG A 209 -4.54 30.22 0.73
C ARG A 209 -4.19 28.74 0.67
N TYR A 210 -4.44 28.10 -0.47
CA TYR A 210 -4.14 26.69 -0.70
C TYR A 210 -2.66 26.50 -0.99
#